data_AF-A0A1E7GNS7-F1
#
_entry.id   AF-A0A1E7GNS7-F1
#
_cell.length_a   1.000
_cell.length_b   1.000
_cell.length_c   1.000
_cell.angle_alpha   90.00
_cell.angle_beta   90.00
_cell.angle_gamma   90.00
#
_symmetry.space_group_name_H-M   'P 1'
#
loop_
_entity.id
_entity.type
_entity.pdbx_description
1 polymer ?
#
loop_
_entity_poly.entity_id
_entity_poly.type
_entity_poly.pdbx_seq_one_letter_code
_entity_poly.pdbx_strand_id
1 'polypeptide(L)'
;GDLNNKDQIVRIAERAAKQVGATVLGSGSVSYPARGITAVVFLAESHILVSTYPEYRYAIVEIFMCNSQADPGECWTYLYDYLQPAQISINKEVHYVGNGNGLVLNKASRHIES
;
A
#
# COMPACT_ATOMS: atom_id res chain seq x y z
N GLY A 1 4.44 -12.44 5.22
CA GLY A 1 5.80 -12.00 4.89
C GLY A 1 6.49 -11.38 6.07
N ASP A 2 7.76 -10.99 5.93
CA ASP A 2 8.51 -10.27 6.97
C ASP A 2 8.11 -8.79 7.00
N LEU A 3 7.52 -8.36 8.11
CA LEU A 3 7.08 -6.99 8.36
C LEU A 3 8.24 -6.00 8.58
N ASN A 4 9.45 -6.49 8.86
CA ASN A 4 10.64 -5.64 9.03
C ASN A 4 11.45 -5.45 7.75
N ASN A 5 11.14 -6.19 6.69
CA ASN A 5 11.89 -6.15 5.44
C ASN A 5 11.47 -4.96 4.55
N LYS A 6 11.93 -3.77 4.92
CA LYS A 6 11.61 -2.52 4.19
C LYS A 6 11.97 -2.56 2.72
N ASP A 7 13.10 -3.15 2.36
CA ASP A 7 13.57 -3.16 0.98
C ASP A 7 12.65 -4.03 0.12
N GLN A 8 12.20 -5.16 0.67
CA GLN A 8 11.27 -6.04 -0.02
C GLN A 8 9.88 -5.41 -0.16
N ILE A 9 9.37 -4.76 0.90
CA ILE A 9 8.08 -4.08 0.88
C ILE A 9 8.09 -2.95 -0.16
N VAL A 10 9.13 -2.11 -0.19
CA VAL A 10 9.28 -1.05 -1.19
C VAL A 10 9.34 -1.64 -2.61
N ARG A 11 10.19 -2.65 -2.84
CA ARG A 11 10.32 -3.29 -4.16
C ARG A 11 8.99 -3.84 -4.67
N ILE A 12 8.21 -4.46 -3.80
CA ILE A 12 6.90 -5.02 -4.17
C ILE A 12 5.91 -3.91 -4.47
N ALA A 13 5.84 -2.87 -3.64
CA ALA A 13 4.94 -1.73 -3.88
C ALA A 13 5.27 -1.00 -5.19
N GLU A 14 6.55 -0.78 -5.50
CA GLU A 14 6.97 -0.19 -6.77
C GLU A 14 6.61 -1.07 -7.96
N ARG A 15 6.84 -2.38 -7.85
CA ARG A 15 6.49 -3.33 -8.89
C ARG A 15 4.98 -3.34 -9.13
N ALA A 16 4.20 -3.40 -8.05
CA ALA A 16 2.74 -3.39 -8.11
C ALA A 16 2.22 -2.14 -8.82
N ALA A 17 2.71 -0.96 -8.42
CA ALA A 17 2.37 0.31 -9.05
C ALA A 17 2.65 0.31 -10.56
N LYS A 18 3.86 -0.12 -10.97
CA LYS A 18 4.25 -0.19 -12.38
C LYS A 18 3.38 -1.17 -13.18
N GLN A 19 2.99 -2.29 -12.58
CA GLN A 19 2.16 -3.31 -13.24
C GLN A 19 0.74 -2.81 -13.51
N VAL A 20 0.17 -2.00 -12.61
CA VAL A 20 -1.15 -1.38 -12.82
C VAL A 20 -1.08 -0.08 -13.64
N GLY A 21 0.05 0.21 -14.28
CA GLY A 21 0.21 1.37 -15.16
C GLY A 21 0.36 2.71 -14.43
N ALA A 22 0.68 2.71 -13.13
CA ALA A 22 1.00 3.94 -12.41
C ALA A 22 2.44 4.38 -12.68
N THR A 23 2.63 5.69 -12.83
CA THR A 23 3.96 6.30 -12.97
C THR A 23 4.61 6.47 -11.61
N VAL A 24 5.67 5.70 -11.33
CA VAL A 24 6.47 5.80 -10.11
C VAL A 24 7.52 6.90 -10.26
N LEU A 25 7.52 7.88 -9.35
CA LEU A 25 8.48 8.97 -9.30
C LEU A 25 9.66 8.68 -8.36
N GLY A 26 9.47 7.83 -7.36
CA GLY A 26 10.49 7.44 -6.41
C GLY A 26 9.92 6.68 -5.23
N SER A 27 10.78 6.27 -4.30
CA SER A 27 10.37 5.56 -3.08
C SER A 27 11.31 5.86 -1.92
N GLY A 28 10.86 5.53 -0.71
CA GLY A 28 11.64 5.68 0.51
C GLY A 28 11.13 4.77 1.62
N SER A 29 11.98 4.51 2.61
CA SER A 29 11.56 3.76 3.80
C SER A 29 12.40 4.10 5.03
N VAL A 30 11.76 4.02 6.18
CA VAL A 30 12.37 4.23 7.51
C VAL A 30 12.08 3.01 8.37
N SER A 31 13.11 2.52 9.07
CA SER A 31 12.95 1.48 10.09
C SER A 31 12.88 2.12 11.46
N TYR A 32 11.98 1.60 12.30
CA TYR A 32 11.89 1.90 13.72
C TYR A 32 12.40 0.68 14.49
N PRO A 33 13.53 0.76 15.19
CA PRO A 33 14.07 -0.36 15.94
C PRO A 33 13.01 -0.99 16.86
N ALA A 34 12.79 -2.31 16.70
CA ALA A 34 11.79 -3.09 17.42
C ALA A 34 10.31 -2.66 17.24
N ARG A 35 9.98 -1.80 16.26
CA ARG A 35 8.62 -1.27 16.03
C ARG A 35 8.19 -1.24 14.56
N GLY A 36 8.89 -1.98 13.69
CA GLY A 36 8.54 -2.08 12.27
C GLY A 36 9.09 -0.97 11.39
N ILE A 37 8.35 -0.63 10.34
CA ILE A 37 8.79 0.27 9.28
C ILE A 37 7.65 1.19 8.82
N THR A 38 8.05 2.27 8.15
CA THR A 38 7.19 3.00 7.21
C THR A 38 7.87 3.00 5.85
N ALA A 39 7.14 2.61 4.80
CA ALA A 39 7.59 2.62 3.41
C ALA A 39 6.61 3.41 2.54
N VAL A 40 7.13 4.23 1.63
CA VAL A 40 6.35 5.07 0.71
C VAL A 40 6.84 4.90 -0.72
N VAL A 41 5.90 4.84 -1.66
CA VAL A 41 6.16 4.95 -3.11
C VAL A 41 5.41 6.18 -3.61
N PHE A 42 6.15 7.13 -4.17
CA PHE A 42 5.59 8.34 -4.77
C PHE A 42 5.14 8.03 -6.19
N LEU A 43 3.86 8.29 -6.48
CA LEU A 43 3.29 8.21 -7.82
C LEU A 43 3.14 9.62 -8.39
N ALA A 44 2.94 9.75 -9.71
CA ALA A 44 2.83 11.06 -10.37
C ALA A 44 1.85 12.04 -9.69
N GLU A 45 0.74 11.53 -9.14
CA GLU A 45 -0.31 12.35 -8.52
C GLU A 45 -0.80 11.80 -7.17
N SER A 46 -0.14 10.79 -6.61
CA SER A 46 -0.61 10.04 -5.43
C SER A 46 0.50 9.23 -4.76
N HIS A 47 0.17 8.17 -4.00
CA HIS A 47 1.15 7.40 -3.25
C HIS A 47 0.65 6.00 -2.88
N ILE A 48 1.62 5.13 -2.59
CA ILE A 48 1.41 3.90 -1.81
C ILE A 48 2.14 4.08 -0.48
N LEU A 49 1.47 3.85 0.64
CA LEU A 49 2.05 3.91 1.97
C LEU A 49 1.85 2.58 2.69
N VAL A 50 2.91 2.05 3.28
CA VAL A 50 2.89 0.82 4.09
C VAL A 50 3.51 1.14 5.45
N SER A 51 2.72 0.97 6.50
CA SER A 51 3.17 1.12 7.90
C SER A 51 2.99 -0.21 8.61
N THR A 52 4.03 -0.75 9.22
CA THR A 52 3.98 -2.08 9.88
C THR A 52 4.21 -1.97 11.37
N TYR A 53 3.59 -2.86 12.13
CA TYR A 53 3.74 -3.01 13.58
C TYR A 53 3.94 -4.50 13.92
N PRO A 54 5.17 -5.02 13.79
CA PRO A 54 5.49 -6.43 14.03
C PRO A 54 5.07 -6.94 15.41
N GLU A 55 5.14 -6.09 16.44
CA GLU A 55 4.72 -6.39 17.81
C GLU A 55 3.23 -6.74 17.93
N TYR A 56 2.42 -6.30 16.96
CA TYR A 56 0.99 -6.61 16.85
C TYR A 56 0.68 -7.52 15.65
N ARG A 57 1.70 -8.04 14.96
CA ARG A 57 1.58 -8.75 13.67
C ARG A 57 0.70 -8.00 12.68
N TYR A 58 0.88 -6.67 12.62
CA TYR A 58 -0.07 -5.78 11.97
C TYR A 58 0.59 -4.93 10.88
N ALA A 59 -0.19 -4.58 9.86
CA ALA A 59 0.21 -3.62 8.86
C ALA A 59 -1.00 -2.79 8.40
N ILE A 60 -0.74 -1.53 8.09
CA ILE A 60 -1.64 -0.63 7.39
C ILE A 60 -1.05 -0.44 6.00
N VAL A 61 -1.88 -0.67 4.98
CA VAL A 61 -1.52 -0.42 3.59
C VAL A 61 -2.54 0.53 3.00
N GLU A 62 -2.04 1.65 2.48
CA GLU A 62 -2.82 2.68 1.79
C GLU A 62 -2.36 2.72 0.34
N ILE A 63 -3.27 2.43 -0.58
CA ILE A 63 -3.03 2.52 -2.01
C ILE A 63 -3.95 3.61 -2.53
N PHE A 64 -3.36 4.75 -2.85
CA PHE A 64 -4.07 5.89 -3.42
C PHE A 64 -3.61 6.10 -4.85
N MET A 65 -4.56 6.13 -5.79
CA MET A 65 -4.27 6.30 -7.21
C MET A 65 -5.28 7.24 -7.87
N CYS A 66 -4.77 8.10 -8.75
CA CYS A 66 -5.55 9.08 -9.52
C CYS A 66 -5.88 8.63 -10.93
N ASN A 67 -5.17 7.62 -11.44
CA ASN A 67 -5.35 7.13 -12.79
C ASN A 67 -6.59 6.23 -12.85
N SER A 68 -7.59 6.61 -13.66
CA SER A 68 -8.80 5.80 -13.88
C SER A 68 -8.52 4.43 -14.52
N GLN A 69 -7.36 4.28 -15.17
CA GLN A 69 -6.92 3.02 -15.77
C GLN A 69 -6.14 2.12 -14.82
N ALA A 70 -5.72 2.62 -13.65
CA ALA A 70 -5.01 1.84 -12.65
C ALA A 70 -6.00 1.34 -11.60
N ASP A 71 -6.12 0.03 -11.41
CA ASP A 71 -6.93 -0.54 -10.33
C ASP A 71 -6.07 -0.69 -9.06
N PRO A 72 -6.37 0.05 -7.97
CA PRO A 72 -5.64 -0.13 -6.72
C PRO A 72 -5.89 -1.53 -6.11
N GLY A 73 -6.98 -2.22 -6.47
CA GLY A 73 -7.24 -3.59 -6.07
C GLY A 73 -6.24 -4.58 -6.67
N GLU A 74 -5.88 -4.43 -7.94
CA GLU A 74 -4.80 -5.20 -8.56
C GLU A 74 -3.46 -4.89 -7.90
N CYS A 75 -3.19 -3.62 -7.59
CA CYS A 75 -1.97 -3.23 -6.89
C CYS A 75 -1.88 -3.89 -5.49
N TRP A 76 -3.01 -4.01 -4.79
CA TRP A 76 -3.08 -4.66 -3.49
C TRP A 76 -2.67 -6.14 -3.54
N THR A 77 -3.01 -6.87 -4.60
CA THR A 77 -2.73 -8.32 -4.70
C THR A 77 -1.25 -8.65 -4.49
N TYR A 78 -0.34 -7.83 -5.00
CA TYR A 78 1.10 -8.00 -4.84
C TYR A 78 1.55 -7.90 -3.37
N LEU A 79 0.99 -6.93 -2.63
CA LEU A 79 1.27 -6.76 -1.22
C LEU A 79 0.58 -7.85 -0.39
N TYR A 80 -0.63 -8.26 -0.77
CA TYR A 80 -1.33 -9.39 -0.16
C TYR A 80 -0.50 -10.68 -0.25
N ASP A 81 0.02 -11.01 -1.43
CA ASP A 81 0.79 -12.21 -1.69
C ASP A 81 2.09 -12.26 -0.87
N TYR A 82 2.69 -11.11 -0.61
CA TYR A 82 3.87 -11.04 0.25
C TYR A 82 3.53 -11.05 1.73
N LEU A 83 2.59 -10.21 2.15
CA LEU A 83 2.24 -10.03 3.55
C LEU A 83 1.54 -11.27 4.11
N GLN A 84 0.80 -12.01 3.29
CA GLN A 84 0.02 -13.19 3.67
C GLN A 84 -0.82 -12.95 4.94
N PRO A 85 -1.67 -11.89 4.95
CA PRO A 85 -2.43 -11.55 6.14
C PRO A 85 -3.47 -12.63 6.44
N ALA A 86 -3.54 -13.06 7.71
CA ALA A 86 -4.57 -14.00 8.15
C ALA A 86 -5.98 -13.37 8.17
N GLN A 87 -6.05 -12.05 8.35
CA GLN A 87 -7.29 -11.28 8.38
C GLN A 87 -7.08 -9.95 7.66
N ILE A 88 -8.10 -9.49 6.95
CA ILE A 88 -8.10 -8.23 6.23
C ILE A 88 -9.39 -7.46 6.51
N SER A 89 -9.28 -6.14 6.54
CA SER A 89 -10.42 -5.22 6.49
C SER A 89 -10.06 -4.15 5.50
N ILE A 90 -10.87 -3.99 4.46
CA ILE A 90 -10.62 -3.04 3.37
C ILE A 90 -11.73 -2.00 3.40
N ASN A 91 -11.35 -0.74 3.49
CA ASN A 91 -12.22 0.40 3.22
C ASN A 91 -11.88 0.93 1.83
N LYS A 92 -12.90 1.05 0.96
CA LYS A 92 -12.76 1.62 -0.38
C LYS A 92 -13.53 2.94 -0.43
N GLU A 93 -12.83 4.04 -0.68
CA GLU A 93 -13.46 5.35 -0.86
C GLU A 93 -13.18 5.88 -2.26
N VAL A 94 -14.10 6.63 -2.85
CA VAL A 94 -13.90 7.23 -4.16
C VAL A 94 -14.12 8.74 -4.07
N HIS A 95 -13.09 9.53 -4.38
CA HIS A 95 -13.10 10.99 -4.32
C HIS A 95 -13.17 11.55 -5.73
N TYR A 96 -14.21 12.29 -6.07
CA TYR A 96 -14.32 12.93 -7.39
C TYR A 96 -13.88 14.38 -7.29
N VAL A 97 -12.96 14.80 -8.16
CA VAL A 97 -12.51 16.21 -8.26
C VAL A 97 -12.75 16.69 -9.70
N GLY A 98 -13.56 17.73 -9.88
CA GLY A 98 -13.94 18.26 -11.20
C GLY A 98 -14.93 17.39 -12.00
N ASN A 99 -14.99 17.57 -13.33
CA ASN A 99 -15.95 16.93 -14.25
C ASN A 99 -15.75 15.40 -14.47
N GLY A 100 -15.57 14.59 -13.40
CA GLY A 100 -15.82 13.14 -13.47
C GLY A 100 -14.62 12.19 -13.42
N ASN A 101 -13.40 12.65 -13.12
CA ASN A 101 -12.28 11.74 -12.86
C ASN A 101 -12.27 11.38 -11.36
N GLY A 102 -12.85 10.23 -11.01
CA GLY A 102 -12.83 9.70 -9.64
C GLY A 102 -11.47 9.13 -9.26
N LEU A 103 -11.02 9.44 -8.05
CA LEU A 103 -9.88 8.83 -7.36
C LEU A 103 -10.40 7.70 -6.49
N VAL A 104 -9.77 6.52 -6.49
CA VAL A 104 -10.17 5.41 -5.61
C VAL A 104 -9.10 5.23 -4.53
N LEU A 105 -9.49 5.37 -3.26
CA LEU A 105 -8.74 4.97 -2.08
C LEU A 105 -9.08 3.54 -1.73
N ASN A 106 -8.08 2.70 -1.49
CA ASN A 106 -8.25 1.47 -0.70
C ASN A 106 -7.35 1.53 0.53
N LYS A 107 -7.97 1.46 1.71
CA LYS A 107 -7.30 1.40 3.01
C LYS A 107 -7.52 0.02 3.61
N ALA A 108 -6.46 -0.77 3.69
CA ALA A 108 -6.49 -2.07 4.38
C ALA A 108 -5.97 -1.91 5.82
N SER A 109 -6.78 -2.23 6.82
CA SER A 109 -6.42 -2.10 8.24
C SER A 109 -7.30 -2.99 9.14
N ARG A 110 -6.79 -4.10 9.72
CA ARG A 110 -7.32 -4.65 10.99
C ARG A 110 -6.35 -5.55 11.80
N HIS A 111 -6.50 -5.43 13.12
CA HIS A 111 -5.97 -6.25 14.23
C HIS A 111 -5.99 -7.77 13.97
N ILE A 112 -4.90 -8.48 14.30
CA ILE A 112 -4.86 -9.94 14.41
C ILE A 112 -4.90 -10.29 15.91
N GLU A 113 -6.08 -10.65 16.44
CA GLU A 113 -6.17 -11.26 17.77
C GLU A 113 -5.84 -12.76 17.69
N SER A 114 -4.87 -13.16 18.51
CA SER A 114 -4.85 -14.46 19.19
C SER A 114 -4.05 -14.31 20.47
#